data_AF-A0A533RE45-F1
#
_entry.id   AF-A0A533RE45-F1
#
_cell.length_a   1.000
_cell.length_b   1.000
_cell.length_c   1.000
_cell.angle_alpha   90.00
_cell.angle_beta   90.00
_cell.angle_gamma   90.00
#
_symmetry.space_group_name_H-M   'P 1'
#
loop_
_entity.id
_entity.type
_entity.pdbx_description
1 polymer ?
#
loop_
_entity_poly.entity_id
_entity_poly.type
_entity_poly.pdbx_seq_one_letter_code
_entity_poly.pdbx_strand_id
1 'polypeptide(L)'
;MFNKILSLLQSGSPVDNGARFTRVQVATCALLLEVAHSDGQYQAVEARIVHDLLAGMFTLPAEAIAELVAFARDHQLSSTDLYQFAREINAHFTIEEKLAVMEGVWRLIYADGSLDKVEDAIARQLATLLRLSHKDAIACKVRVLDEKR
;
A
#
# COMPACT_ATOMS: atom_id res chain seq x y z
N MET A 1 -6.49 18.91 -7.07
CA MET A 1 -7.07 19.01 -5.72
C MET A 1 -6.26 18.12 -4.78
N PHE A 2 -5.01 18.53 -4.48
CA PHE A 2 -3.99 17.71 -3.79
C PHE A 2 -3.75 18.07 -2.32
N ASN A 3 -4.29 19.20 -1.85
CA ASN A 3 -3.78 19.86 -0.65
C ASN A 3 -4.24 19.27 0.70
N LYS A 4 -5.15 18.29 0.73
CA LYS A 4 -5.78 17.87 2.00
C LYS A 4 -4.97 16.82 2.77
N ILE A 5 -4.53 15.73 2.14
CA ILE A 5 -3.57 14.79 2.76
C ILE A 5 -2.22 15.48 2.96
N LEU A 6 -1.80 16.29 1.98
CA LEU A 6 -0.54 17.02 2.03
C LEU A 6 -0.44 17.95 3.25
N SER A 7 -1.52 18.65 3.65
CA SER A 7 -1.48 19.45 4.89
C SER A 7 -1.38 18.58 6.15
N LEU A 8 -1.94 17.36 6.14
CA LEU A 8 -1.85 16.38 7.23
C LEU A 8 -0.47 15.73 7.32
N LEU A 9 0.26 15.63 6.20
CA LEU A 9 1.61 15.05 6.11
C LEU A 9 2.75 16.08 6.21
N GLN A 10 2.53 17.37 5.93
CA GLN A 10 3.59 18.39 5.96
C GLN A 10 3.67 19.18 7.27
N SER A 11 2.61 19.23 8.06
CA SER A 11 2.63 19.91 9.36
C SER A 11 3.44 19.07 10.35
N GLY A 12 4.68 19.46 10.65
CA GLY A 12 5.52 18.89 11.71
C GLY A 12 5.03 19.19 13.13
N SER A 13 3.75 19.48 13.29
CA SER A 13 3.06 19.64 14.58
C SER A 13 2.15 18.43 14.77
N PRO A 14 1.88 18.00 16.01
CA PRO A 14 0.82 17.01 16.22
C PRO A 14 -0.42 17.58 15.56
N VAL A 15 -1.03 16.82 14.65
CA VAL A 15 -2.30 17.20 14.05
C VAL A 15 -3.30 17.15 15.21
N ASP A 16 -3.45 18.30 15.86
CA ASP A 16 -4.34 18.55 16.98
C ASP A 16 -5.77 18.71 16.44
N ASN A 17 -6.25 17.60 15.89
CA ASN A 17 -7.65 17.29 15.61
C ASN A 17 -7.72 15.77 15.36
N GLY A 18 -7.61 14.98 16.44
CA GLY A 18 -7.99 13.56 16.43
C GLY A 18 -7.41 12.72 15.28
N ALA A 19 -6.10 12.77 15.03
CA ALA A 19 -5.46 11.92 14.02
C ALA A 19 -5.53 10.44 14.44
N ARG A 20 -6.62 9.78 14.09
CA ARG A 20 -6.90 8.36 14.38
C ARG A 20 -5.87 7.40 13.77
N PHE A 21 -5.22 7.80 12.67
CA PHE A 21 -4.26 6.97 11.94
C PHE A 21 -2.93 7.68 11.74
N THR A 22 -1.84 6.92 11.80
CA THR A 22 -0.49 7.43 11.57
C THR A 22 -0.24 7.69 10.08
N ARG A 23 0.77 8.51 9.79
CA ARG A 23 1.17 8.83 8.40
C ARG A 23 1.54 7.58 7.59
N VAL A 24 2.27 6.66 8.22
CA VAL A 24 2.68 5.41 7.57
C VAL A 24 1.49 4.47 7.35
N GLN A 25 0.50 4.45 8.25
CA GLN A 25 -0.75 3.69 8.04
C GLN A 25 -1.51 4.20 6.83
N VAL A 26 -1.70 5.52 6.73
CA VAL A 26 -2.36 6.15 5.58
C VAL A 26 -1.57 5.92 4.29
N ALA A 27 -0.24 6.12 4.32
CA ALA A 27 0.63 5.90 3.16
C ALA A 27 0.61 4.45 2.66
N THR A 28 0.67 3.48 3.57
CA THR A 28 0.64 2.06 3.23
C THR A 28 -0.70 1.67 2.64
N CYS A 29 -1.81 2.06 3.28
CA CYS A 29 -3.15 1.80 2.77
C CYS A 29 -3.34 2.44 1.39
N ALA A 30 -2.92 3.70 1.23
CA ALA A 30 -3.03 4.40 -0.03
C ALA A 30 -2.25 3.70 -1.16
N LEU A 31 -1.01 3.31 -0.90
CA LEU A 31 -0.19 2.59 -1.88
C LEU A 31 -0.84 1.27 -2.31
N LEU A 32 -1.40 0.50 -1.37
CA LEU A 32 -2.10 -0.75 -1.69
C LEU A 32 -3.38 -0.51 -2.52
N LEU A 33 -4.14 0.54 -2.20
CA LEU A 33 -5.34 0.91 -2.96
C LEU A 33 -5.02 1.37 -4.39
N GLU A 34 -3.90 2.06 -4.61
CA GLU A 34 -3.47 2.46 -5.95
C GLU A 34 -3.15 1.24 -6.83
N VAL A 35 -2.50 0.21 -6.25
CA VAL A 35 -2.22 -1.04 -6.97
C VAL A 35 -3.50 -1.79 -7.28
N ALA A 36 -4.40 -1.91 -6.30
CA ALA A 36 -5.71 -2.55 -6.41
C ALA A 36 -6.72 -1.78 -7.29
N HIS A 37 -6.36 -0.60 -7.81
CA HIS A 37 -7.23 0.18 -8.69
C HIS A 37 -6.61 0.37 -10.08
N SER A 38 -5.51 -0.31 -10.37
CA SER A 38 -4.76 -0.13 -11.62
C SER A 38 -5.54 -0.54 -12.89
N ASP A 39 -6.55 -1.40 -12.77
CA ASP A 39 -7.47 -1.80 -13.85
C ASP A 39 -8.79 -1.00 -13.87
N GLY A 40 -8.99 -0.10 -12.89
CA GLY A 40 -10.21 0.70 -12.72
C GLY A 40 -11.36 0.01 -11.99
N GLN A 41 -11.20 -1.22 -11.49
CA GLN A 41 -12.23 -1.95 -10.73
C GLN A 41 -11.70 -2.48 -9.40
N TYR A 42 -12.15 -1.89 -8.29
CA TYR A 42 -11.84 -2.43 -6.96
C TYR A 42 -12.82 -3.55 -6.58
N GLN A 43 -12.36 -4.79 -6.63
CA GLN A 43 -13.14 -6.00 -6.41
C GLN A 43 -13.12 -6.46 -4.94
N ALA A 44 -14.09 -7.31 -4.57
CA ALA A 44 -14.19 -7.85 -3.22
C ALA A 44 -12.96 -8.67 -2.79
N VAL A 45 -12.29 -9.33 -3.76
CA VAL A 45 -11.05 -10.10 -3.50
C VAL A 45 -9.90 -9.18 -3.12
N GLU A 46 -9.73 -8.07 -3.83
CA GLU A 46 -8.68 -7.08 -3.54
C GLU A 46 -8.96 -6.38 -2.21
N ALA A 47 -10.24 -6.06 -1.94
CA ALA A 47 -10.65 -5.49 -0.66
C ALA A 47 -10.26 -6.37 0.53
N ARG A 48 -10.45 -7.68 0.39
CA ARG A 48 -10.05 -8.65 1.40
C ARG A 48 -8.54 -8.70 1.56
N ILE A 49 -7.79 -8.73 0.46
CA ILE A 49 -6.33 -8.74 0.49
C ILE A 49 -5.79 -7.48 1.19
N VAL A 50 -6.28 -6.29 0.84
CA VAL A 50 -5.89 -5.03 1.49
C VAL A 50 -6.18 -5.08 2.99
N HIS A 51 -7.38 -5.54 3.38
CA HIS A 51 -7.75 -5.64 4.78
C HIS A 51 -6.86 -6.60 5.56
N ASP A 52 -6.62 -7.80 5.05
CA ASP A 52 -5.79 -8.83 5.70
C ASP A 52 -4.33 -8.37 5.84
N LEU A 53 -3.79 -7.68 4.83
CA LEU A 53 -2.45 -7.08 4.89
C LEU A 53 -2.36 -6.00 5.97
N LEU A 54 -3.33 -5.08 6.01
CA LEU A 54 -3.35 -4.01 7.00
C LEU A 54 -3.51 -4.57 8.43
N ALA A 55 -4.30 -5.63 8.62
CA ALA A 55 -4.45 -6.32 9.89
C ALA A 55 -3.16 -7.03 10.34
N GLY A 56 -2.39 -7.56 9.40
CA GLY A 56 -1.10 -8.20 9.69
C GLY A 56 0.01 -7.20 9.99
N MET A 57 0.02 -6.05 9.32
CA MET A 57 1.04 -5.01 9.49
C MET A 57 0.78 -4.09 10.68
N PHE A 58 -0.48 -3.83 11.00
CA PHE A 58 -0.87 -2.89 12.04
C PHE A 58 -1.74 -3.55 13.09
N THR A 59 -1.45 -3.27 14.36
CA THR A 59 -2.28 -3.68 15.49
C THR A 59 -3.55 -2.81 15.57
N LEU A 60 -4.44 -2.94 14.58
CA LEU A 60 -5.70 -2.20 14.47
C LEU A 60 -6.90 -3.18 14.50
N PRO A 61 -8.01 -2.85 15.17
CA PRO A 61 -9.24 -3.62 15.06
C PRO A 61 -9.83 -3.51 13.65
N ALA A 62 -10.64 -4.50 13.25
CA ALA A 62 -11.22 -4.57 11.91
C ALA A 62 -12.01 -3.30 11.53
N GLU A 63 -12.74 -2.73 12.48
CA GLU A 63 -13.47 -1.47 12.30
C GLU A 63 -12.53 -0.31 11.99
N ALA A 64 -11.36 -0.24 12.64
CA ALA A 64 -10.36 0.78 12.37
C ALA A 64 -9.67 0.58 11.02
N ILE A 65 -9.50 -0.67 10.56
CA ILE A 65 -8.97 -0.94 9.21
C ILE A 65 -9.98 -0.51 8.15
N ALA A 66 -11.25 -0.83 8.32
CA ALA A 66 -12.31 -0.38 7.41
C ALA A 66 -12.37 1.15 7.33
N GLU A 67 -12.23 1.84 8.46
CA GLU A 67 -12.16 3.29 8.50
C GLU A 67 -10.88 3.85 7.88
N LEU A 68 -9.73 3.19 8.05
CA LEU A 68 -8.47 3.58 7.39
C LEU A 68 -8.61 3.49 5.86
N VAL A 69 -9.22 2.41 5.36
CA VAL A 69 -9.47 2.21 3.93
C VAL A 69 -10.42 3.28 3.40
N ALA A 70 -11.52 3.56 4.11
CA ALA A 70 -12.45 4.63 3.73
C ALA A 70 -11.76 6.00 3.73
N PHE A 71 -10.98 6.29 4.76
CA PHE A 71 -10.21 7.54 4.88
C PHE A 71 -9.22 7.71 3.72
N ALA A 72 -8.45 6.66 3.40
CA ALA A 72 -7.49 6.68 2.30
C ALA A 72 -8.18 6.84 0.93
N ARG A 73 -9.35 6.22 0.73
CA ARG A 73 -10.14 6.31 -0.51
C ARG A 73 -10.75 7.70 -0.72
N ASP A 74 -11.37 8.26 0.32
CA ASP A 74 -12.06 9.57 0.25
C ASP A 74 -11.12 10.73 -0.09
N HIS A 75 -9.83 10.53 0.16
CA HIS A 75 -8.82 11.55 -0.09
C HIS A 75 -8.08 11.40 -1.43
N GLN A 76 -8.66 10.62 -2.36
CA GLN A 76 -8.37 10.50 -3.79
C GLN A 76 -6.88 10.64 -4.17
N LEU A 77 -6.24 9.48 -4.29
CA LEU A 77 -4.84 9.31 -4.63
C LEU A 77 -4.61 9.66 -6.10
N SER A 78 -3.56 10.41 -6.41
CA SER A 78 -3.07 10.53 -7.78
C SER A 78 -1.74 9.83 -7.96
N SER A 79 -1.35 9.64 -9.22
CA SER A 79 -0.06 9.10 -9.62
C SER A 79 1.16 9.92 -9.11
N THR A 80 0.97 11.17 -8.66
CA THR A 80 2.04 11.99 -8.03
C THR A 80 2.34 11.53 -6.59
N ASP A 81 1.48 10.70 -6.01
CA ASP A 81 1.49 10.40 -4.58
C ASP A 81 2.27 9.13 -4.22
N LEU A 82 2.53 8.22 -5.17
CA LEU A 82 3.31 6.98 -4.93
C LEU A 82 4.71 7.25 -4.36
N TYR A 83 5.40 8.27 -4.87
CA TYR A 83 6.72 8.67 -4.34
C TYR A 83 6.64 9.14 -2.89
N GLN A 84 5.56 9.84 -2.53
CA GLN A 84 5.35 10.38 -1.19
C GLN A 84 5.00 9.25 -0.21
N PHE A 85 4.12 8.33 -0.60
CA PHE A 85 3.80 7.16 0.22
C PHE A 85 5.01 6.28 0.45
N ALA A 86 5.78 6.00 -0.60
CA ALA A 86 7.01 5.26 -0.47
C ALA A 86 8.02 5.98 0.43
N ARG A 87 8.06 7.32 0.42
CA ARG A 87 8.92 8.08 1.35
C ARG A 87 8.50 7.87 2.80
N GLU A 88 7.22 7.97 3.11
CA GLU A 88 6.70 7.75 4.46
C GLU A 88 6.94 6.30 4.92
N ILE A 89 6.73 5.32 4.04
CA ILE A 89 7.03 3.91 4.33
C ILE A 89 8.53 3.72 4.58
N ASN A 90 9.41 4.23 3.72
CA ASN A 90 10.85 4.13 3.91
C ASN A 90 11.36 4.79 5.19
N ALA A 91 10.66 5.82 5.69
CA ALA A 91 11.04 6.52 6.91
C ALA A 91 10.66 5.76 8.19
N HIS A 92 9.65 4.88 8.13
CA HIS A 92 9.08 4.24 9.32
C HIS A 92 9.21 2.72 9.34
N PHE A 93 9.35 2.08 8.17
CA PHE A 93 9.40 0.62 8.06
C PHE A 93 10.82 0.08 7.97
N THR A 94 11.03 -1.05 8.63
CA THR A 94 12.16 -1.96 8.47
C THR A 94 12.17 -2.59 7.07
N ILE A 95 13.23 -3.32 6.75
CA ILE A 95 13.32 -4.05 5.48
C ILE A 95 12.25 -5.12 5.42
N GLU A 96 12.04 -5.84 6.51
CA GLU A 96 11.07 -6.91 6.67
C GLU A 96 9.64 -6.41 6.45
N GLU A 97 9.28 -5.28 7.05
CA GLU A 97 7.96 -4.65 6.84
C GLU A 97 7.78 -4.17 5.39
N LYS A 98 8.84 -3.64 4.76
CA LYS A 98 8.79 -3.27 3.33
C LYS A 98 8.63 -4.49 2.42
N LEU A 99 9.22 -5.63 2.77
CA LEU A 99 9.02 -6.89 2.06
C LEU A 99 7.58 -7.37 2.20
N ALA A 100 6.98 -7.25 3.40
CA ALA A 100 5.56 -7.56 3.60
C ALA A 100 4.64 -6.68 2.73
N VAL A 101 4.95 -5.37 2.59
CA VAL A 101 4.24 -4.49 1.65
C VAL A 101 4.40 -5.01 0.21
N MET A 102 5.61 -5.37 -0.20
CA MET A 102 5.89 -5.86 -1.56
C MET A 102 5.19 -7.19 -1.86
N GLU A 103 5.09 -8.09 -0.89
CA GLU A 103 4.24 -9.28 -1.02
C GLU A 103 2.78 -8.93 -1.20
N GLY A 104 2.28 -7.95 -0.43
CA GLY A 104 0.93 -7.46 -0.57
C GLY A 104 0.63 -6.94 -1.97
N VAL A 105 1.56 -6.17 -2.54
CA VAL A 105 1.51 -5.72 -3.93
C VAL A 105 1.42 -6.91 -4.89
N TRP A 106 2.25 -7.95 -4.72
CA TRP A 106 2.16 -9.14 -5.56
C TRP A 106 0.85 -9.91 -5.37
N ARG A 107 0.32 -10.03 -4.15
CA ARG A 107 -0.97 -10.68 -3.89
C ARG A 107 -2.12 -9.96 -4.60
N LEU A 108 -2.08 -8.62 -4.62
CA LEU A 108 -3.06 -7.79 -5.35
C LEU A 108 -2.96 -7.98 -6.86
N ILE A 109 -1.75 -7.83 -7.42
CA ILE A 109 -1.52 -8.02 -8.86
C ILE A 109 -1.96 -9.42 -9.31
N TYR A 110 -1.63 -10.45 -8.53
CA TYR A 110 -2.03 -11.81 -8.88
C TYR A 110 -3.45 -12.19 -8.48
N ALA A 111 -4.27 -11.27 -7.96
CA ALA A 111 -5.60 -11.59 -7.43
C ALA A 111 -6.51 -12.20 -8.50
N ASP A 112 -6.43 -11.70 -9.73
CA ASP A 112 -7.18 -12.18 -10.91
C ASP A 112 -6.54 -13.42 -11.59
N GLY A 113 -5.31 -13.79 -11.18
CA GLY A 113 -4.56 -14.93 -11.71
C GLY A 113 -3.73 -14.63 -12.95
N SER A 114 -3.66 -13.38 -13.41
CA SER A 114 -2.87 -12.95 -14.55
C SER A 114 -1.80 -11.93 -14.14
N LEU A 115 -0.81 -11.72 -15.01
CA LEU A 115 0.19 -10.66 -14.83
C LEU A 115 0.44 -10.06 -16.20
N ASP A 116 0.12 -8.79 -16.37
CA ASP A 116 0.43 -8.05 -17.58
C ASP A 116 1.72 -7.21 -17.44
N LYS A 117 2.12 -6.57 -18.55
CA LYS A 117 3.35 -5.77 -18.61
C LYS A 117 3.27 -4.49 -17.78
N VAL A 118 2.09 -3.91 -17.63
CA VAL A 118 1.83 -2.69 -16.87
C VAL A 118 1.95 -3.00 -15.39
N GLU A 119 1.31 -4.06 -14.91
CA GLU A 119 1.37 -4.51 -13.51
C GLU A 119 2.79 -4.89 -13.09
N ASP A 120 3.49 -5.63 -13.96
CA ASP A 120 4.90 -5.99 -13.75
C ASP A 120 5.81 -4.75 -13.73
N ALA A 121 5.49 -3.69 -14.50
CA ALA A 121 6.18 -2.41 -14.42
C ALA A 121 5.88 -1.65 -13.13
N ILE A 122 4.62 -1.63 -12.67
CA ILE A 122 4.21 -1.02 -11.39
C ILE A 122 4.93 -1.70 -10.22
N ALA A 123 4.96 -3.03 -10.17
CA ALA A 123 5.66 -3.77 -9.12
C ALA A 123 7.16 -3.45 -9.08
N ARG A 124 7.82 -3.35 -10.24
CA ARG A 124 9.24 -2.93 -10.33
C ARG A 124 9.46 -1.49 -9.86
N GLN A 125 8.57 -0.59 -10.25
CA GLN A 125 8.62 0.80 -9.81
C GLN A 125 8.48 0.86 -8.28
N LEU A 126 7.52 0.16 -7.69
CA LEU A 126 7.31 0.10 -6.25
C LEU A 126 8.51 -0.50 -5.51
N ALA A 127 9.10 -1.59 -6.01
CA ALA A 127 10.32 -2.14 -5.42
C ALA A 127 11.45 -1.11 -5.36
N THR A 128 11.62 -0.32 -6.43
CA THR A 128 12.60 0.76 -6.49
C THR A 128 12.27 1.86 -5.48
N LEU A 129 11.00 2.29 -5.42
CA LEU A 129 10.55 3.34 -4.51
C LEU A 129 10.68 2.92 -3.04
N LEU A 130 10.41 1.66 -2.71
CA LEU A 130 10.58 1.07 -1.38
C LEU A 130 12.04 0.70 -1.05
N ARG A 131 12.99 1.04 -1.94
CA ARG A 131 14.42 0.76 -1.76
C ARG A 131 14.71 -0.72 -1.51
N LEU A 132 13.96 -1.59 -2.18
CA LEU A 132 14.15 -3.03 -2.16
C LEU A 132 15.03 -3.46 -3.33
N SER A 133 15.84 -4.49 -3.14
CA SER A 133 16.60 -5.05 -4.25
C SER A 133 15.65 -5.77 -5.22
N HIS A 134 16.00 -5.80 -6.50
CA HIS A 134 15.24 -6.56 -7.49
C HIS A 134 15.12 -8.04 -7.10
N LYS A 135 16.18 -8.60 -6.51
CA LYS A 135 16.20 -9.99 -6.05
C LYS A 135 15.14 -10.23 -4.97
N ASP A 136 15.01 -9.32 -4.00
CA ASP A 136 14.05 -9.47 -2.92
C ASP A 136 12.61 -9.31 -3.42
N ALA A 137 12.38 -8.37 -4.35
CA ALA A 137 11.08 -8.20 -4.98
C ALA A 137 10.64 -9.46 -5.74
N ILE A 138 11.56 -10.11 -6.48
CA ILE A 138 11.30 -11.39 -7.16
C ILE A 138 11.13 -12.54 -6.17
N ALA A 139 11.87 -12.56 -5.06
CA ALA A 139 11.68 -13.58 -4.02
C ALA A 139 10.27 -13.48 -3.39
N CYS A 140 9.77 -12.26 -3.17
CA CYS A 140 8.39 -12.05 -2.71
C CYS A 140 7.38 -12.59 -3.73
N LYS A 141 7.61 -12.33 -5.03
CA LYS A 141 6.78 -12.85 -6.13
C LYS A 141 6.68 -14.38 -6.10
N VAL A 142 7.83 -15.05 -6.01
CA VAL A 142 7.90 -16.53 -5.99
C VAL A 142 7.12 -17.09 -4.81
N ARG A 143 7.30 -16.52 -3.61
CA ARG A 143 6.58 -16.98 -2.42
C ARG A 143 5.06 -16.82 -2.52
N VAL A 144 4.58 -15.71 -3.06
CA VAL A 144 3.13 -15.51 -3.28
C VAL A 144 2.58 -16.51 -4.29
N LEU A 145 3.34 -16.89 -5.31
CA LEU A 145 2.95 -17.93 -6.28
C LEU A 145 2.93 -19.33 -5.66
N ASP A 146 3.87 -19.62 -4.75
CA ASP A 146 3.90 -20.90 -4.03
C ASP A 146 2.76 -21.03 -3.01
N GLU A 147 2.29 -19.93 -2.41
CA GLU A 147 1.10 -19.91 -1.53
C GLU A 147 -0.20 -20.29 -2.27
N LYS A 148 -0.26 -20.08 -3.59
CA LYS A 148 -1.42 -20.38 -4.44
C LYS A 148 -1.40 -21.80 -5.02
N ARG A 149 -0.34 -22.58 -4.79
CA ARG A 149 -0.15 -23.95 -5.31
C ARG A 149 -0.68 -25.01 -4.36
#